data_AF-A0A349VL07-F1
#
_entry.id   AF-A0A349VL07-F1
#
_cell.length_a   1.000
_cell.length_b   1.000
_cell.length_c   1.000
_cell.angle_alpha   90.00
_cell.angle_beta   90.00
_cell.angle_gamma   90.00
#
_symmetry.space_group_name_H-M   'P 1'
#
loop_
_entity.id
_entity.type
_entity.pdbx_description
1 polymer ?
#
loop_
_entity_poly.entity_id
_entity_poly.type
_entity_poly.pdbx_seq_one_letter_code
_entity_poly.pdbx_strand_id
1 'polypeptide(L)'
;MEPSPTWLIARRPFIPAYSAGDFGFLHPKRGKANTVRVCCLGLLLFLGGVSHGTCLAVQPETLSFNHDIRPILSRHCFACHGPDSHDRQAGLRLDIRTNALQELE
;
A
#
# COMPACT_ATOMS: atom_id res chain seq x y z
N MET A 1 42.17 -12.36 -2.70
CA MET A 1 41.46 -13.44 -1.99
C MET A 1 40.23 -12.77 -1.39
N GLU A 2 39.17 -12.54 -2.15
CA GLU A 2 38.30 -13.51 -2.84
C GLU A 2 38.09 -13.13 -4.34
N PRO A 3 37.55 -14.02 -5.20
CA PRO A 3 36.10 -14.23 -5.22
C PRO A 3 35.70 -15.71 -5.39
N SER A 4 34.64 -16.13 -4.71
CA SER A 4 33.89 -17.34 -5.05
C SER A 4 32.92 -17.04 -6.20
N PRO A 5 32.97 -17.78 -7.31
CA PRO A 5 31.90 -17.80 -8.28
C PRO A 5 31.19 -19.16 -8.19
N THR A 6 29.90 -19.15 -8.48
CA THR A 6 29.29 -19.93 -9.56
C THR A 6 27.85 -20.25 -9.20
N TRP A 7 26.93 -19.42 -9.69
CA TRP A 7 25.89 -19.79 -10.65
C TRP A 7 25.45 -21.29 -10.75
N LEU A 8 25.37 -22.05 -9.66
CA LEU A 8 24.70 -23.36 -9.62
C LEU A 8 23.19 -23.09 -9.45
N ILE A 9 22.43 -22.95 -10.53
CA ILE A 9 21.73 -24.06 -11.22
C ILE A 9 21.02 -24.98 -10.23
N ALA A 10 19.72 -24.73 -9.99
CA ALA A 10 18.69 -25.75 -9.78
C ALA A 10 17.30 -25.08 -9.83
N ARG A 11 16.63 -25.10 -10.98
CA ARG A 11 15.62 -26.12 -11.37
C ARG A 11 14.21 -25.83 -10.81
N ARG A 12 13.42 -25.21 -11.69
CA ARG A 12 11.95 -25.22 -11.90
C ARG A 12 11.08 -26.02 -10.90
N PRO A 13 9.98 -25.45 -10.38
CA PRO A 13 8.94 -26.24 -9.74
C PRO A 13 8.08 -26.97 -10.79
N PHE A 14 8.05 -28.29 -10.62
CA PHE A 14 7.22 -29.28 -11.28
C PHE A 14 5.80 -29.19 -10.70
N ILE A 15 4.80 -28.75 -11.47
CA ILE A 15 3.39 -28.72 -11.04
C ILE A 15 2.67 -29.91 -11.67
N PRO A 16 2.20 -30.90 -10.88
CA PRO A 16 1.33 -31.94 -11.39
C PRO A 16 -0.14 -31.50 -11.33
N ALA A 17 -0.85 -31.75 -12.43
CA ALA A 17 -2.29 -31.63 -12.55
C ALA A 17 -2.98 -32.86 -11.93
N TYR A 18 -4.00 -32.66 -11.10
CA TYR A 18 -5.05 -33.65 -10.79
C TYR A 18 -6.34 -32.88 -10.46
N SER A 19 -7.24 -32.73 -11.44
CA SER A 19 -8.44 -33.55 -11.74
C SER A 19 -9.50 -33.52 -10.65
N ALA A 20 -10.54 -32.73 -10.92
CA ALA A 20 -11.81 -32.73 -10.23
C ALA A 20 -12.56 -34.06 -10.46
N GLY A 21 -13.09 -34.64 -9.40
CA GLY A 21 -14.01 -35.77 -9.46
C GLY A 21 -14.43 -36.18 -8.06
N ASP A 22 -15.72 -36.48 -7.91
CA ASP A 22 -16.30 -37.27 -6.82
C ASP A 22 -16.44 -36.60 -5.45
N PHE A 23 -17.63 -36.05 -5.18
CA PHE A 23 -18.38 -36.37 -3.96
C PHE A 23 -19.85 -36.02 -4.18
N GLY A 24 -20.57 -36.98 -4.77
CA GLY A 24 -22.01 -37.03 -4.65
C GLY A 24 -22.42 -37.52 -3.26
N PHE A 25 -23.62 -37.13 -2.86
CA PHE A 25 -24.51 -37.87 -1.95
C PHE A 25 -24.39 -37.59 -0.44
N LEU A 26 -25.27 -36.71 0.06
CA LEU A 26 -25.99 -36.87 1.34
C LEU A 26 -27.16 -35.87 1.40
N HIS A 27 -28.38 -36.35 1.11
CA HIS A 27 -29.62 -35.59 1.27
C HIS A 27 -30.50 -36.24 2.35
N PRO A 28 -30.46 -35.78 3.61
CA PRO A 28 -31.43 -36.16 4.64
C PRO A 28 -32.72 -35.32 4.55
N LYS A 29 -33.89 -35.98 4.54
CA LYS A 29 -35.22 -35.35 4.57
C LYS A 29 -35.57 -34.89 5.99
N ARG A 30 -35.68 -33.58 6.23
CA ARG A 30 -36.35 -32.98 7.40
C ARG A 30 -37.44 -32.00 6.96
N GLY A 31 -38.52 -31.95 7.76
CA GLY A 31 -39.75 -31.17 7.53
C GLY A 31 -39.49 -29.74 7.06
N LYS A 32 -39.91 -29.49 5.82
CA LYS A 32 -39.52 -28.36 4.98
C LYS A 32 -39.71 -26.97 5.61
N ALA A 33 -40.68 -26.81 6.52
CA ALA A 33 -41.04 -25.49 7.04
C ALA A 33 -40.21 -25.05 8.25
N ASN A 34 -39.82 -25.98 9.13
CA ASN A 34 -39.16 -25.62 10.39
C ASN A 34 -37.63 -25.52 10.25
N THR A 35 -37.04 -26.31 9.34
CA THR A 35 -35.62 -26.18 8.95
C THR A 35 -35.35 -24.85 8.25
N VAL A 36 -36.27 -24.37 7.40
CA VAL A 36 -36.10 -23.09 6.70
C VAL A 36 -36.06 -21.92 7.67
N ARG A 37 -36.92 -21.89 8.69
CA ARG A 37 -36.94 -20.80 9.68
C ARG A 37 -35.68 -20.73 10.53
N VAL A 38 -35.19 -21.87 11.02
CA VAL A 38 -33.96 -21.95 11.82
C VAL A 38 -32.73 -21.58 10.99
N CYS A 39 -32.66 -22.03 9.74
CA CYS A 39 -31.59 -21.62 8.83
C CYS A 39 -31.67 -20.14 8.47
N CYS A 40 -32.86 -19.57 8.23
CA CYS A 40 -33.01 -18.15 7.88
C CYS A 40 -32.62 -17.22 9.04
N LEU A 41 -33.02 -17.54 10.29
CA LEU A 41 -32.62 -16.73 11.45
C LEU A 41 -31.12 -16.83 11.72
N GLY A 42 -30.54 -18.04 11.62
CA GLY A 42 -29.10 -18.24 11.76
C GLY A 42 -28.30 -17.54 10.66
N LEU A 43 -28.80 -17.55 9.43
CA LEU A 43 -28.22 -16.86 8.27
C LEU A 43 -28.23 -15.34 8.47
N LEU A 44 -29.33 -14.76 8.96
CA LEU A 44 -29.42 -13.31 9.22
C LEU A 44 -28.43 -12.84 10.29
N LEU A 45 -28.23 -13.62 11.36
CA LEU A 45 -27.26 -13.29 12.40
C LEU A 45 -25.80 -13.49 11.94
N PHE A 46 -25.52 -14.51 11.12
CA PHE A 46 -24.19 -14.73 10.54
C PHE A 46 -23.83 -13.68 9.47
N LEU A 47 -24.80 -13.21 8.67
CA LEU A 47 -24.58 -12.13 7.70
C LEU A 47 -24.50 -10.74 8.35
N GLY A 48 -25.16 -10.52 9.49
CA GLY A 48 -25.18 -9.22 10.17
C GLY A 48 -24.04 -8.98 11.17
N GLY A 49 -23.37 -10.04 11.65
CA GLY A 49 -22.39 -9.93 12.74
C GLY A 49 -20.93 -9.75 12.31
N VAL A 50 -20.58 -9.91 11.02
CA VAL A 50 -19.18 -9.98 10.54
C VAL A 50 -18.93 -8.97 9.40
N SER A 51 -19.35 -7.71 9.57
CA SER A 51 -19.12 -6.70 8.54
C SER A 51 -18.84 -5.29 9.07
N HIS A 52 -18.09 -5.18 10.17
CA HIS A 52 -17.34 -3.95 10.47
C HIS A 52 -15.92 -4.34 10.87
N GLY A 53 -15.16 -4.87 9.92
CA GLY A 53 -13.71 -4.79 10.02
C GLY A 53 -13.35 -3.30 9.99
N THR A 54 -13.07 -2.71 11.16
CA THR A 54 -12.60 -1.35 11.26
C THR A 54 -11.27 -1.27 10.53
N CYS A 55 -11.30 -0.86 9.27
CA CYS A 55 -10.10 -0.49 8.56
C CYS A 55 -9.60 0.81 9.21
N LEU A 56 -8.53 0.71 9.99
CA LEU A 56 -7.76 1.89 10.40
C LEU A 56 -7.08 2.41 9.14
N ALA A 57 -7.75 3.33 8.43
CA ALA A 57 -7.09 4.13 7.43
C ALA A 57 -5.98 4.91 8.13
N VAL A 58 -4.72 4.55 7.85
CA VAL A 58 -3.59 5.44 8.12
C VAL A 58 -3.84 6.70 7.32
N GLN A 59 -4.16 7.80 8.00
CA GLN A 59 -4.17 9.10 7.38
C GLN A 59 -2.74 9.36 6.87
N PRO A 60 -2.57 9.87 5.64
CA PRO A 60 -1.26 10.31 5.21
C PRO A 60 -0.77 11.35 6.21
N GLU A 61 0.41 11.12 6.79
CA GLU A 61 1.04 12.06 7.70
C GLU A 61 1.11 13.43 7.01
N THR A 62 0.69 14.48 7.71
CA THR A 62 0.70 15.82 7.14
C THR A 62 2.16 16.23 6.93
N LEU A 63 2.58 16.40 5.67
CA LEU A 63 3.96 16.79 5.35
C LEU A 63 4.29 18.15 6.00
N SER A 64 5.36 18.17 6.78
CA SER A 64 5.86 19.39 7.42
C SER A 64 7.06 19.93 6.65
N PHE A 65 6.93 21.13 6.08
CA PHE A 65 8.01 21.76 5.31
C PHE A 65 9.32 21.84 6.12
N ASN A 66 9.25 22.18 7.40
CA ASN A 66 10.45 22.37 8.21
C ASN A 66 11.16 21.07 8.57
N HIS A 67 10.43 19.96 8.74
CA HIS A 67 10.99 18.67 9.13
C HIS A 67 11.35 17.80 7.94
N ASP A 68 10.50 17.79 6.90
CA ASP A 68 10.63 16.85 5.79
C ASP A 68 11.36 17.48 4.60
N ILE A 69 11.01 18.72 4.23
CA ILE A 69 11.44 19.33 2.95
C ILE A 69 12.69 20.20 3.12
N ARG A 70 12.71 21.07 4.13
CA ARG A 70 13.79 22.03 4.37
C ARG A 70 15.17 21.36 4.53
N PRO A 71 15.32 20.20 5.22
CA PRO A 71 16.62 19.52 5.30
C PRO A 71 17.12 18.96 3.96
N ILE A 72 16.22 18.72 2.99
CA ILE A 72 16.60 18.29 1.65
C ILE A 72 17.12 19.49 0.87
N LEU A 73 16.36 20.59 0.87
CA LEU A 73 16.74 21.83 0.18
C LEU A 73 18.00 22.46 0.76
N SER A 74 18.22 22.38 2.07
CA SER A 74 19.43 22.92 2.69
C SER A 74 20.70 22.18 2.28
N ARG A 75 20.61 20.87 2.06
CA ARG A 75 21.76 20.04 1.66
C ARG A 75 22.11 20.18 0.18
N HIS A 76 21.10 20.35 -0.68
CA HIS A 76 21.28 20.24 -2.12
C HIS A 76 21.05 21.53 -2.91
N CYS A 77 20.32 22.51 -2.35
CA CYS A 77 19.81 23.63 -3.14
C CYS A 77 20.18 25.00 -2.58
N PHE A 78 20.14 25.20 -1.26
CA PHE A 78 20.34 26.52 -0.64
C PHE A 78 21.78 27.05 -0.74
N ALA A 79 22.75 26.22 -1.10
CA ALA A 79 24.09 26.69 -1.43
C ALA A 79 24.07 27.68 -2.61
N CYS A 80 23.27 27.41 -3.65
CA CYS A 80 23.20 28.27 -4.84
C CYS A 80 21.87 29.04 -4.98
N HIS A 81 20.81 28.61 -4.31
CA HIS A 81 19.46 29.21 -4.42
C HIS A 81 18.85 29.57 -3.06
N GLY A 82 19.72 29.86 -2.09
CA GLY A 82 19.34 30.19 -0.72
C GLY A 82 19.29 31.68 -0.43
N PRO A 83 19.28 32.06 0.86
CA PRO A 83 19.14 33.45 1.30
C PRO A 83 20.38 34.30 1.01
N ASP A 84 21.55 33.70 0.81
CA ASP A 84 22.74 34.43 0.38
C ASP A 84 22.51 35.02 -1.02
N SER A 85 22.92 36.26 -1.23
CA SER A 85 22.85 36.95 -2.51
C SER A 85 24.11 36.75 -3.35
N HIS A 86 25.26 36.51 -2.72
CA HIS A 86 26.54 36.37 -3.43
C HIS A 86 26.61 35.06 -4.20
N ASP A 87 26.11 33.98 -3.60
CA ASP A 87 26.10 32.65 -4.21
C ASP A 87 24.83 32.38 -5.02
N ARG A 88 23.91 33.36 -5.14
CA ARG A 88 22.60 33.14 -5.75
C ARG A 88 22.68 33.05 -7.26
N GLN A 89 22.22 31.92 -7.78
CA GLN A 89 22.23 31.64 -9.22
C GLN A 89 20.84 31.74 -9.83
N ALA A 90 20.79 32.06 -11.13
CA ALA A 90 19.58 32.10 -11.95
C ALA A 90 18.42 32.95 -11.40
N GLY A 91 18.71 33.92 -10.53
CA GLY A 91 17.69 34.76 -9.87
C GLY A 91 16.72 33.98 -8.96
N LEU A 92 16.97 32.68 -8.74
CA LEU A 92 16.03 31.79 -8.06
C LEU A 92 16.28 31.77 -6.55
N ARG A 93 15.18 31.82 -5.79
CA ARG A 93 15.21 31.81 -4.33
C ARG A 93 14.21 30.79 -3.77
N LEU A 94 14.71 29.62 -3.36
CA LEU A 94 13.88 28.46 -2.99
C LEU A 94 13.46 28.44 -1.52
N ASP A 95 14.05 29.27 -0.65
CA ASP A 95 13.66 29.41 0.75
C ASP A 95 12.36 30.20 0.93
N ILE A 96 11.93 30.96 -0.09
CA ILE A 96 10.70 31.75 -0.06
C ILE A 96 9.68 31.12 -1.01
N ARG A 97 8.51 30.77 -0.46
CA ARG A 97 7.41 30.12 -1.20
C ARG A 97 7.01 30.90 -2.47
N THR A 98 6.85 32.22 -2.39
CA THR A 98 6.39 33.01 -3.53
C THR A 98 7.38 32.96 -4.70
N ASN A 99 8.68 33.01 -4.41
CA ASN A 99 9.73 32.91 -5.43
C ASN A 99 9.87 31.48 -5.97
N ALA A 100 9.72 30.46 -5.11
CA ALA A 100 9.81 29.06 -5.51
C ALA A 100 8.67 28.59 -6.43
N LEU A 101 7.53 29.29 -6.42
CA LEU A 101 6.35 28.97 -7.21
C LEU A 101 6.13 29.92 -8.39
N GLN A 102 7.02 30.88 -8.60
CA GLN A 102 6.90 31.80 -9.72
C GLN A 102 7.19 31.05 -11.04
N GLU A 103 6.38 31.30 -12.05
CA GLU A 103 6.61 30.77 -13.40
C GLU A 103 7.76 31.54 -14.05
N LEU A 104 8.72 30.81 -14.62
CA LEU A 104 9.84 31.40 -15.34
C LEU A 104 9.33 31.80 -16.72
N GLU A 105 9.32 33.11 -17.01
CA GLU A 105 9.04 33.67 -18.35
C GLU A 105 10.19 33.39 -19.33
#